data_AF-A0A1B0DM02-F1
#
_entry.id   AF-A0A1B0DM02-F1
#
_cell.length_a   1.000
_cell.length_b   1.000
_cell.length_c   1.000
_cell.angle_alpha   90.00
_cell.angle_beta   90.00
_cell.angle_gamma   90.00
#
_symmetry.space_group_name_H-M   'P 1'
#
loop_
_entity.id
_entity.type
_entity.pdbx_description
1 polymer ?
#
loop_
_entity_poly.entity_id
_entity_poly.type
_entity_poly.pdbx_seq_one_letter_code
_entity_poly.pdbx_strand_id
1 'polypeptide(L)'
;MIAIAIFLTYSLQFYVPMEILWKNLKGNFNEHRNAAEYTLRIGLVILTVAIAAAIPNLGPFISLIGAVCLSTLGLIFPSVIEIVTYWENGMGRFNWRLWKNILLILFGIVGFLTGSYVSIIEIIESHI
;
A
#
# COMPACT_ATOMS: atom_id res chain seq x y z
N MET A 1 9.50 -5.07 -25.27
CA MET A 1 9.63 -6.09 -24.21
C MET A 1 8.87 -5.72 -22.93
N ILE A 2 9.06 -4.51 -22.39
CA ILE A 2 8.40 -4.06 -21.14
C ILE A 2 6.86 -4.15 -21.19
N ALA A 3 6.23 -3.80 -22.31
CA ALA A 3 4.76 -3.88 -22.45
C ALA A 3 4.19 -5.30 -22.30
N ILE A 4 4.87 -6.31 -22.87
CA ILE A 4 4.44 -7.72 -22.76
C ILE A 4 4.58 -8.20 -21.32
N ALA A 5 5.68 -7.82 -20.64
CA ALA A 5 5.89 -8.15 -19.24
C ALA A 5 4.79 -7.52 -18.36
N ILE A 6 4.51 -6.22 -18.51
CA ILE A 6 3.46 -5.52 -17.76
C ILE A 6 2.08 -6.14 -18.04
N PHE A 7 1.77 -6.47 -19.29
CA PHE A 7 0.51 -7.12 -19.67
C PHE A 7 0.30 -8.44 -18.91
N LEU A 8 1.35 -9.28 -18.83
CA LEU A 8 1.30 -10.54 -18.09
C LEU A 8 1.25 -10.33 -16.58
N THR A 9 2.04 -9.40 -16.04
CA THR A 9 2.11 -9.16 -14.59
C THR A 9 0.85 -8.47 -14.05
N TYR A 10 0.17 -7.63 -14.83
CA TYR A 10 -1.05 -6.92 -14.40
C TYR A 10 -2.15 -7.88 -13.96
N SER A 11 -2.39 -8.95 -14.73
CA SER A 11 -3.38 -9.99 -14.39
C SER A 11 -3.10 -10.66 -13.04
N LEU A 12 -1.81 -10.88 -12.73
CA LEU A 12 -1.40 -11.49 -11.46
C LEU A 12 -1.51 -10.50 -10.29
N GLN A 13 -1.13 -9.24 -10.48
CA GLN A 13 -1.22 -8.21 -9.43
C GLN A 13 -2.67 -7.88 -9.06
N PHE A 14 -3.59 -7.90 -10.03
CA PHE A 14 -5.01 -7.61 -9.80
C PHE A 14 -5.74 -8.72 -9.01
N TYR A 15 -5.22 -9.94 -9.05
CA TYR A 15 -5.83 -11.08 -8.36
C TYR A 15 -5.88 -10.89 -6.83
N VAL A 16 -4.79 -10.38 -6.23
CA VAL A 16 -4.67 -10.25 -4.76
C VAL A 16 -5.67 -9.24 -4.17
N PRO A 17 -5.77 -7.98 -4.68
CA PRO A 17 -6.78 -7.03 -4.22
C PRO A 17 -8.21 -7.54 -4.43
N MET A 18 -8.49 -8.20 -5.55
CA MET A 18 -9.81 -8.74 -5.85
C MET A 18 -10.21 -9.80 -4.82
N GLU A 19 -9.31 -10.76 -4.53
CA GLU A 19 -9.58 -11.82 -3.55
C GLU A 19 -9.81 -11.25 -2.14
N ILE A 20 -9.00 -10.26 -1.72
CA ILE A 20 -9.13 -9.61 -0.40
C ILE A 20 -10.47 -8.85 -0.30
N LEU A 21 -10.82 -8.05 -1.31
CA LEU A 21 -12.07 -7.29 -1.33
C LEU A 21 -13.28 -8.22 -1.40
N TRP A 22 -13.22 -9.27 -2.21
CA TRP A 22 -14.28 -10.25 -2.33
C TRP A 22 -14.51 -11.00 -1.02
N LYS A 23 -13.45 -11.43 -0.31
CA LYS A 23 -13.57 -12.06 1.01
C LYS A 23 -14.26 -11.15 2.03
N ASN A 24 -13.96 -9.85 2.01
CA ASN A 24 -14.60 -8.87 2.90
C ASN A 24 -16.07 -8.64 2.53
N LEU A 25 -16.42 -8.55 1.24
CA LEU A 25 -17.79 -8.27 0.80
C LEU A 25 -18.72 -9.49 0.79
N LYS A 26 -18.18 -10.69 0.62
CA LYS A 26 -18.97 -11.94 0.60
C LYS A 26 -19.79 -12.15 1.88
N GLY A 27 -19.34 -11.60 3.01
CA GLY A 27 -20.08 -11.65 4.27
C GLY A 27 -21.38 -10.84 4.27
N ASN A 28 -21.49 -9.80 3.44
CA ASN A 28 -22.62 -8.86 3.45
C ASN A 28 -23.64 -9.07 2.32
N PHE A 29 -23.27 -9.76 1.22
CA PHE A 29 -24.14 -9.95 0.05
C PHE A 29 -24.28 -11.43 -0.30
N ASN A 30 -25.31 -12.10 0.24
CA ASN A 30 -25.62 -13.48 -0.09
C ASN A 30 -26.51 -13.64 -1.33
N GLU A 31 -27.38 -12.66 -1.63
CA GLU A 31 -28.44 -12.81 -2.63
C GLU A 31 -28.01 -12.43 -4.07
N HIS A 32 -26.98 -11.58 -4.22
CA HIS A 32 -26.50 -11.10 -5.52
C HIS A 32 -24.97 -11.22 -5.68
N ARG A 33 -24.40 -12.38 -5.31
CA ARG A 33 -22.95 -12.63 -5.38
C ARG A 33 -22.36 -12.32 -6.76
N ASN A 34 -22.96 -12.84 -7.83
CA ASN A 34 -22.38 -12.67 -9.17
C ASN A 34 -22.36 -11.19 -9.59
N ALA A 35 -23.46 -10.46 -9.37
CA ALA A 35 -23.53 -9.04 -9.71
C ALA A 35 -22.53 -8.19 -8.88
N ALA A 36 -22.40 -8.49 -7.58
CA ALA A 36 -21.44 -7.81 -6.72
C ALA A 36 -19.98 -8.09 -7.16
N GLU A 37 -19.65 -9.32 -7.53
CA GLU A 37 -18.30 -9.67 -8.01
C GLU A 37 -17.95 -8.94 -9.31
N TYR A 38 -18.85 -8.94 -10.30
CA TYR A 38 -18.65 -8.21 -11.55
C TYR A 38 -18.52 -6.70 -11.31
N THR A 39 -19.36 -6.13 -10.44
CA THR A 39 -19.30 -4.69 -10.09
C THR A 39 -17.97 -4.32 -9.45
N LEU A 40 -17.45 -5.15 -8.54
CA LEU A 40 -16.15 -4.91 -7.91
C LEU A 40 -14.99 -4.98 -8.91
N ARG A 41 -14.99 -5.99 -9.79
CA ARG A 41 -13.96 -6.12 -10.83
C ARG A 41 -13.97 -4.91 -11.76
N ILE A 42 -15.14 -4.52 -12.25
CA ILE A 42 -15.30 -3.36 -13.14
C ILE A 42 -14.88 -2.08 -12.42
N GLY A 43 -15.32 -1.89 -11.17
CA GLY A 43 -14.98 -0.72 -10.36
C GLY A 43 -13.47 -0.57 -10.13
N LEU A 44 -12.77 -1.67 -9.81
CA LEU A 44 -11.32 -1.66 -9.63
C LEU A 44 -10.56 -1.33 -10.93
N VAL A 45 -10.99 -1.86 -12.08
CA VAL A 45 -10.36 -1.54 -13.37
C VAL A 45 -10.64 -0.09 -13.78
N ILE A 46 -11.86 0.41 -13.54
CA ILE A 46 -12.18 1.82 -13.81
C ILE A 46 -11.32 2.72 -12.93
N LEU A 47 -11.12 2.37 -11.66
CA LEU A 47 -10.26 3.14 -10.75
C LEU A 47 -8.82 3.21 -11.27
N THR A 48 -8.23 2.09 -11.72
CA THR A 48 -6.86 2.10 -12.24
C THR A 48 -6.72 2.93 -13.52
N VAL A 49 -7.72 2.87 -14.42
CA VAL A 49 -7.76 3.69 -15.63
C VAL A 49 -7.93 5.18 -15.29
N ALA A 50 -8.78 5.52 -14.32
CA ALA A 50 -8.99 6.89 -13.87
C ALA A 50 -7.70 7.49 -13.29
N ILE A 51 -6.98 6.74 -12.47
CA ILE A 51 -5.67 7.14 -11.92
C ILE A 51 -4.66 7.34 -13.06
N ALA A 52 -4.62 6.43 -14.04
CA ALA A 52 -3.73 6.55 -15.20
C ALA A 52 -4.05 7.78 -16.07
N ALA A 53 -5.32 8.17 -16.18
CA ALA A 53 -5.73 9.36 -16.93
C ALA A 53 -5.44 10.67 -16.18
N ALA A 54 -5.46 10.66 -14.84
CA ALA A 54 -5.25 11.84 -14.01
C ALA A 54 -3.76 12.22 -13.85
N ILE A 55 -2.84 11.27 -14.04
CA ILE A 55 -1.42 11.44 -13.68
C ILE A 55 -0.55 11.50 -14.95
N PRO A 56 -0.04 12.67 -15.34
CA PRO A 56 0.85 12.81 -16.50
C PRO A 56 2.27 12.27 -16.23
N ASN A 57 2.73 12.27 -14.97
CA ASN A 57 4.06 11.82 -14.57
C ASN A 57 4.00 10.64 -13.58
N LEU A 58 4.38 9.44 -14.02
CA LEU A 58 4.33 8.22 -13.21
C LEU A 58 5.47 8.12 -12.16
N GLY A 59 6.61 8.77 -12.40
CA GLY A 59 7.77 8.72 -11.49
C GLY A 59 7.46 9.21 -10.07
N PRO A 60 6.98 10.45 -9.90
CA PRO A 60 6.62 11.01 -8.58
C PRO A 60 5.55 10.17 -7.88
N PHE A 61 4.61 9.61 -8.64
CA PHE A 61 3.53 8.79 -8.10
C PHE A 61 4.02 7.42 -7.61
N ILE A 62 4.92 6.76 -8.34
CA ILE A 62 5.54 5.49 -7.91
C ILE A 62 6.37 5.73 -6.64
N SER A 63 7.12 6.83 -6.57
CA SER A 63 7.88 7.22 -5.38
C SER A 63 6.96 7.48 -4.17
N LEU A 64 5.85 8.18 -4.39
CA LEU A 64 4.86 8.48 -3.35
C LEU A 64 4.25 7.19 -2.78
N ILE A 65 3.68 6.35 -3.64
CA ILE A 65 3.07 5.09 -3.20
C ILE A 65 4.10 4.20 -2.54
N GLY A 66 5.32 4.12 -3.08
CA GLY A 66 6.41 3.37 -2.49
C GLY A 66 6.73 3.83 -1.07
N ALA A 67 6.90 5.14 -0.87
CA ALA A 67 7.15 5.72 0.44
C ALA A 67 6.00 5.46 1.41
N VAL A 68 4.74 5.64 0.98
CA VAL A 68 3.57 5.42 1.84
C VAL A 68 3.41 3.94 2.21
N CYS A 69 3.40 3.06 1.22
CA CYS A 69 3.16 1.63 1.42
C CYS A 69 4.33 0.97 2.17
N LEU A 70 5.58 1.26 1.80
CA LEU A 70 6.74 0.63 2.44
C LEU A 70 6.91 1.10 3.88
N SER A 71 6.74 2.39 4.16
CA SER A 71 6.80 2.89 5.54
C SER A 71 5.69 2.30 6.39
N THR A 72 4.46 2.23 5.87
CA THR A 72 3.32 1.74 6.63
C THR A 72 3.35 0.21 6.79
N LEU A 73 3.32 -0.54 5.69
CA LEU A 73 3.25 -2.01 5.68
C LEU A 73 4.59 -2.68 5.99
N GLY A 74 5.71 -2.09 5.53
CA GLY A 74 7.04 -2.69 5.66
C GLY A 74 7.75 -2.37 6.97
N LEU A 75 7.53 -1.19 7.56
CA LEU A 75 8.24 -0.75 8.77
C LEU A 75 7.32 -0.61 9.98
N ILE A 76 6.22 0.13 9.87
CA ILE A 76 5.36 0.45 11.02
C ILE A 76 4.55 -0.77 11.47
N PHE A 77 3.83 -1.44 10.56
CA PHE A 77 3.01 -2.63 10.90
C PHE A 77 3.79 -3.73 11.63
N PRO A 78 4.95 -4.23 11.14
CA PRO A 78 5.69 -5.27 11.85
C PRO A 78 6.21 -4.81 13.21
N SER A 79 6.66 -3.56 13.31
CA SER A 79 7.13 -2.97 14.58
C SER A 79 6.01 -2.88 15.62
N VAL A 80 4.80 -2.49 15.19
CA VAL A 80 3.62 -2.42 16.06
C VAL A 80 3.19 -3.82 16.50
N ILE A 81 3.16 -4.79 15.59
CA ILE A 81 2.81 -6.19 15.92
C ILE A 81 3.82 -6.76 16.93
N GLU A 82 5.12 -6.49 16.76
CA GLU A 82 6.16 -6.91 17.70
C GLU A 82 5.96 -6.28 19.09
N ILE A 83 5.62 -4.99 19.16
CA ILE A 83 5.34 -4.31 20.43
C ILE A 83 4.12 -4.92 21.14
N VAL A 84 3.01 -5.13 20.43
CA VAL A 84 1.78 -5.68 21.02
C VAL A 84 1.98 -7.13 21.46
N THR A 85 2.65 -7.95 20.66
CA THR A 85 2.84 -9.38 20.95
C THR A 85 3.78 -9.63 22.13
N TYR A 86 4.81 -8.80 22.31
CA TYR A 86 5.79 -8.95 23.40
C TYR A 86 5.52 -8.05 24.61
N TRP A 87 4.33 -7.45 24.70
CA TRP A 87 3.96 -6.57 25.80
C TRP A 87 3.93 -7.28 27.17
N GLU A 88 3.35 -8.48 27.23
CA GLU A 88 3.19 -9.25 28.48
C GLU A 88 4.37 -10.17 28.82
N ASN A 89 5.16 -10.62 27.83
CA ASN A 89 6.22 -11.62 28.04
C ASN A 89 7.58 -11.04 28.49
N GLY A 90 7.64 -9.74 28.78
CA GLY A 90 8.87 -9.02 29.10
C GLY A 90 9.67 -8.66 27.85
N MET A 91 9.95 -7.37 27.65
CA MET A 91 10.56 -6.79 26.44
C MET A 91 12.06 -7.10 26.26
N GLY A 92 12.52 -8.27 26.72
CA GLY A 92 13.91 -8.72 26.70
C GLY A 92 14.80 -7.98 27.70
N ARG A 93 16.02 -8.53 27.91
CA ARG A 93 17.05 -7.91 28.74
C ARG A 93 17.32 -6.49 28.20
N PHE A 94 17.12 -5.47 29.04
CA PHE A 94 17.45 -4.06 28.77
C PHE A 94 16.52 -3.25 27.83
N ASN A 95 15.27 -3.65 27.57
CA ASN A 95 14.35 -2.92 26.67
C ASN A 95 14.86 -2.69 25.22
N TRP A 96 15.87 -3.45 24.78
CA TRP A 96 16.49 -3.29 23.45
C TRP A 96 15.48 -3.42 22.29
N ARG A 97 14.48 -4.30 22.43
CA ARG A 97 13.43 -4.48 21.42
C ARG A 97 12.54 -3.24 21.30
N LEU A 98 12.25 -2.57 22.41
CA LEU A 98 11.42 -1.36 22.45
C LEU A 98 12.09 -0.21 21.70
N TRP A 99 13.38 0.00 21.95
CA TRP A 99 14.18 1.01 21.26
C TRP A 99 14.30 0.73 19.75
N LYS A 100 14.55 -0.53 19.36
CA LYS A 100 14.58 -0.94 17.94
C LYS A 100 13.25 -0.61 17.24
N ASN A 101 12.13 -0.96 17.86
CA ASN A 101 10.80 -0.74 17.28
C ASN A 101 10.45 0.75 17.18
N ILE A 102 10.83 1.55 18.18
CA ILE A 102 10.69 3.02 18.11
C ILE A 102 11.52 3.60 16.96
N LEU A 103 12.78 3.16 16.81
CA LEU A 103 13.63 3.62 15.71
C LEU A 103 13.05 3.23 14.34
N LEU A 104 12.50 2.02 14.18
CA LEU A 104 11.86 1.58 12.94
C LEU A 104 10.62 2.42 12.60
N ILE A 105 9.79 2.74 13.60
CA ILE A 105 8.62 3.61 13.41
C ILE A 105 9.08 5.02 13.01
N LEU A 106 10.09 5.57 13.68
CA LEU A 106 10.64 6.89 13.36
C LEU A 106 11.20 6.92 11.93
N PHE A 107 11.93 5.89 11.53
CA PHE A 107 12.44 5.76 10.17
C PHE A 107 11.32 5.67 9.14
N GLY A 108 10.23 4.95 9.46
CA GLY A 108 9.03 4.90 8.64
C GLY A 108 8.38 6.28 8.46
N ILE A 109 8.26 7.06 9.53
CA ILE A 109 7.70 8.43 9.47
C ILE A 109 8.60 9.34 8.64
N VAL A 110 9.91 9.28 8.83
CA VAL A 110 10.85 10.06 8.02
C VAL A 110 10.73 9.70 6.55
N GLY A 111 10.73 8.40 6.21
CA GLY A 111 10.56 7.94 4.83
C GLY A 111 9.23 8.36 4.20
N PHE A 112 8.16 8.38 5.00
CA PHE A 112 6.84 8.85 4.56
C PHE A 112 6.86 10.36 4.24
N LEU A 113 7.44 11.17 5.13
CA LEU A 113 7.51 12.62 4.97
C LEU A 113 8.42 13.02 3.81
N THR A 114 9.62 12.43 3.71
CA THR A 114 10.55 12.74 2.62
C THR A 114 10.00 12.30 1.28
N GLY A 115 9.42 11.09 1.20
CA GLY A 115 8.79 10.60 -0.03
C GLY A 115 7.62 11.46 -0.47
N SER A 116 6.74 11.86 0.45
CA SER A 116 5.62 12.76 0.13
C SER A 116 6.10 14.13 -0.32
N TYR A 117 7.12 14.68 0.35
CA TYR A 117 7.69 15.98 0.00
C TYR A 117 8.31 16.00 -1.40
N VAL A 118 9.12 15.00 -1.73
CA VAL A 118 9.76 14.89 -3.06
C VAL A 118 8.69 14.75 -4.15
N SER A 119 7.70 13.89 -3.95
CA SER A 119 6.62 13.69 -4.92
C SER A 119 5.81 14.96 -5.16
N ILE A 120 5.52 15.74 -4.12
CA ILE A 120 4.77 17.00 -4.27
C ILE A 120 5.59 18.04 -5.04
N ILE A 121 6.89 18.15 -4.76
CA ILE A 121 7.77 19.07 -5.48
C ILE A 121 7.85 18.71 -6.96
N GLU A 122 8.08 17.44 -7.29
CA GLU A 122 8.16 17.02 -8.69
C GLU A 122 6.83 17.24 -9.44
N ILE A 123 5.69 17.08 -8.77
CA ILE A 123 4.38 17.38 -9.36
C ILE A 123 4.27 18.88 -9.65
N ILE A 124 4.66 19.75 -8.71
CA ILE A 124 4.60 21.21 -8.87
C ILE A 124 5.56 21.68 -9.97
N GLU A 125 6.80 21.20 -9.95
CA GLU A 125 7.83 21.55 -10.93
C GLU A 125 7.47 21.04 -12.33
N SER A 126 6.78 19.91 -12.44
CA SER A 126 6.27 19.42 -13.74
C SER A 126 5.14 20.26 -14.34
N HIS A 127 4.58 21.21 -13.58
CA HIS A 127 3.46 22.06 -14.00
C HIS A 127 3.85 23.54 -14.22
N ILE A 128 5.11 23.90 -14.01
CA ILE A 128 5.70 25.22 -14.30
C ILE A 128 6.56 25.10 -15.55
#